data_AF-A0A2I0DRI8-F1
#
_entry.id   AF-A0A2I0DRI8-F1
#
_cell.length_a   1.000
_cell.length_b   1.000
_cell.length_c   1.000
_cell.angle_alpha   90.00
_cell.angle_beta   90.00
_cell.angle_gamma   90.00
#
_symmetry.space_group_name_H-M   'P 1'
#
loop_
_entity.id
_entity.type
_entity.pdbx_description
1 polymer ?
#
loop_
_entity_poly.entity_id
_entity_poly.type
_entity_poly.pdbx_seq_one_letter_code
_entity_poly.pdbx_strand_id
1 'polypeptide(L)'
;MHQIKRKDKLSQQEQSTIWDGIEGFSQTQVPATGRYELAFLLRDSDGLLLGGVQGNYDNFGWLWIDSLWVSAALRGQGYGIRLLNEIESEARINGCKNSHLTSFSYQAVDFYKQQGYRVFGELEDYLPGHSRCWLRKNLV
;
A
#
# COMPACT_ATOMS: atom_id res chain seq x y z
N MET A 1 -5.64 14.15 39.27
CA MET A 1 -5.36 12.71 39.13
C MET A 1 -5.61 12.30 37.69
N HIS A 2 -4.70 11.55 37.09
CA HIS A 2 -4.85 10.99 35.74
C HIS A 2 -5.39 9.56 35.83
N GLN A 3 -6.23 9.15 34.87
CA GLN A 3 -6.87 7.83 34.85
C GLN A 3 -6.85 7.25 33.42
N ILE A 4 -6.67 5.93 33.31
CA ILE A 4 -6.77 5.19 32.04
C ILE A 4 -8.10 4.45 32.03
N LYS A 5 -8.88 4.59 30.95
CA LYS A 5 -10.21 3.96 30.80
C LYS A 5 -10.30 3.19 29.49
N ARG A 6 -10.85 1.98 29.55
CA ARG A 6 -11.22 1.19 28.36
C ARG A 6 -12.42 1.86 27.67
N LYS A 7 -12.37 1.95 26.34
CA LYS A 7 -13.47 2.39 25.49
C LYS A 7 -13.48 1.54 24.21
N ASP A 8 -14.67 1.13 23.75
CA ASP A 8 -14.79 0.25 22.58
C ASP A 8 -14.67 0.99 21.24
N LYS A 9 -15.04 2.28 21.20
CA LYS A 9 -14.95 3.10 19.99
C LYS A 9 -14.63 4.56 20.32
N LEU A 10 -13.69 5.14 19.60
CA LEU A 10 -13.33 6.55 19.71
C LEU A 10 -14.28 7.43 18.88
N SER A 11 -14.59 8.63 19.38
CA SER A 11 -15.19 9.69 18.56
C SER A 11 -14.18 10.18 17.52
N GLN A 12 -14.65 10.87 16.48
CA GLN A 12 -13.75 11.50 15.51
C GLN A 12 -12.79 12.49 16.17
N GLN A 13 -13.27 13.26 17.15
CA GLN A 13 -12.44 14.20 17.90
C GLN A 13 -11.34 13.48 18.67
N GLU A 14 -11.65 12.39 19.37
CA GLU A 14 -10.64 11.60 20.10
C GLU A 14 -9.61 10.99 19.14
N GLN A 15 -10.04 10.47 17.99
CA GLN A 15 -9.14 9.95 16.95
C GLN A 15 -8.21 11.05 16.42
N SER A 16 -8.76 12.23 16.10
CA SER A 16 -7.97 13.38 15.64
C SER A 16 -6.97 13.79 16.70
N THR A 17 -7.39 14.00 17.96
CA THR A 17 -6.48 14.44 19.03
C THR A 17 -5.32 13.47 19.25
N ILE A 18 -5.54 12.15 19.14
CA ILE A 18 -4.46 11.16 19.22
C ILE A 18 -3.53 11.28 18.00
N TRP A 19 -4.09 11.38 16.79
CA TRP A 19 -3.33 11.55 15.56
C TRP A 19 -2.50 12.83 15.54
N ASP A 20 -3.10 13.97 15.88
CA ASP A 20 -2.45 15.28 15.94
C ASP A 20 -1.28 15.29 16.93
N GLY A 21 -1.42 14.57 18.06
CA GLY A 21 -0.33 14.39 19.02
C GLY A 21 0.84 13.58 18.46
N ILE A 22 0.56 12.51 17.73
CA ILE A 22 1.58 11.68 17.06
C ILE A 22 2.26 12.47 15.94
N GLU A 23 1.49 13.14 15.11
CA GLU A 23 2.01 13.94 14.00
C GLU A 23 2.84 15.12 14.51
N GLY A 24 2.33 15.85 15.51
CA GLY A 24 3.06 16.94 16.16
C GLY A 24 4.39 16.49 16.74
N PHE A 25 4.44 15.34 17.43
CA PHE A 25 5.71 14.77 17.88
C PHE A 25 6.61 14.37 16.70
N SER A 26 6.06 13.72 15.69
CA SER A 26 6.83 13.24 14.52
C SER A 26 7.50 14.39 13.76
N GLN A 27 6.80 15.52 13.60
CA GLN A 27 7.34 16.74 12.99
C GLN A 27 8.52 17.35 13.78
N THR A 28 8.67 17.04 15.07
CA THR A 28 9.87 17.44 15.83
C THR A 28 11.09 16.54 15.58
N GLN A 29 10.86 15.32 15.07
CA GLN A 29 11.89 14.30 14.90
C GLN A 29 12.37 14.20 13.45
N VAL A 30 11.45 14.36 12.49
CA VAL A 30 11.73 14.22 11.05
C VAL A 30 11.08 15.34 10.24
N PRO A 31 11.63 15.67 9.06
CA PRO A 31 10.99 16.60 8.13
C PRO A 31 9.60 16.10 7.71
N ALA A 32 8.74 17.03 7.28
CA ALA A 32 7.44 16.68 6.73
C ALA A 32 7.59 15.64 5.61
N THR A 33 6.95 14.49 5.81
CA THR A 33 7.18 13.30 4.99
C THR A 33 6.51 13.40 3.63
N GLY A 34 5.49 14.25 3.49
CA GLY A 34 4.62 14.27 2.32
C GLY A 34 3.84 12.96 2.17
N ARG A 35 2.60 13.04 1.67
CA ARG A 35 1.84 11.85 1.27
C ARG A 35 1.07 12.20 0.02
N TYR A 36 1.45 11.58 -1.08
CA TYR A 36 0.90 11.86 -2.40
C TYR A 36 0.23 10.60 -2.93
N GLU A 37 -1.10 10.66 -3.04
CA GLU A 37 -1.91 9.53 -3.52
C GLU A 37 -1.72 9.32 -5.04
N LEU A 38 -1.70 8.06 -5.46
CA LEU A 38 -1.59 7.64 -6.86
C LEU A 38 -2.60 6.53 -7.13
N ALA A 39 -3.26 6.60 -8.28
CA ALA A 39 -4.15 5.52 -8.72
C ALA A 39 -4.21 5.42 -10.24
N PHE A 40 -4.33 4.18 -10.73
CA PHE A 40 -4.56 3.86 -12.15
C PHE A 40 -5.76 2.92 -12.24
N LEU A 41 -6.68 3.22 -13.15
CA LEU A 41 -7.93 2.47 -13.32
C LEU A 41 -7.99 1.84 -14.71
N LEU A 42 -8.48 0.61 -14.77
CA LEU A 42 -8.78 -0.12 -15.99
C LEU A 42 -10.30 -0.11 -16.20
N ARG A 43 -10.76 0.46 -17.32
CA ARG A 43 -12.17 0.47 -17.74
C ARG A 43 -12.33 -0.08 -19.15
N ASP A 44 -13.50 -0.63 -19.44
CA ASP A 44 -13.88 -0.95 -20.83
C ASP A 44 -14.44 0.27 -21.58
N SER A 45 -14.92 0.05 -22.80
CA SER A 45 -15.51 1.07 -23.67
C SER A 45 -16.76 1.72 -23.08
N ASP A 46 -17.48 1.01 -22.22
CA ASP A 46 -18.73 1.49 -21.60
C ASP A 46 -18.46 2.17 -20.24
N GLY A 47 -17.18 2.24 -19.83
CA GLY A 47 -16.74 2.88 -18.60
C GLY A 47 -16.82 2.00 -17.36
N LEU A 48 -17.13 0.71 -17.50
CA LEU A 48 -17.18 -0.24 -16.38
C LEU A 48 -15.78 -0.43 -15.79
N LEU A 49 -15.65 -0.37 -14.46
CA LEU A 49 -14.37 -0.58 -13.78
C LEU A 49 -14.02 -2.08 -13.73
N LEU A 50 -12.95 -2.46 -14.43
CA LEU A 50 -12.50 -3.85 -14.56
C LEU A 50 -11.17 -4.12 -13.87
N GLY A 51 -10.53 -3.10 -13.30
CA GLY A 51 -9.32 -3.24 -12.53
C GLY A 51 -8.81 -1.91 -12.01
N GLY A 52 -7.84 -1.95 -11.12
CA GLY A 52 -7.14 -0.75 -10.65
C GLY A 52 -5.99 -1.07 -9.72
N VAL A 53 -5.13 -0.08 -9.54
CA VAL A 53 -4.10 -0.05 -8.50
C VAL A 53 -4.14 1.31 -7.82
N GLN A 54 -3.94 1.33 -6.52
CA GLN A 54 -3.82 2.56 -5.74
C GLN A 54 -2.72 2.44 -4.69
N GLY A 55 -2.24 3.58 -4.26
CA GLY A 55 -1.24 3.69 -3.22
C GLY A 55 -0.82 5.13 -3.01
N ASN A 56 0.30 5.33 -2.34
CA ASN A 56 0.85 6.66 -2.15
C ASN A 56 2.37 6.60 -2.17
N TYR A 57 3.00 7.74 -2.43
CA TYR A 57 4.43 7.91 -2.22
C TYR A 57 4.72 9.06 -1.26
N ASP A 58 5.97 9.12 -0.82
CA ASP A 58 6.48 10.12 0.11
C ASP A 58 7.78 10.75 -0.41
N ASN A 59 8.23 11.79 0.29
CA ASN A 59 9.45 12.52 -0.03
C ASN A 59 10.75 11.73 0.27
N PHE A 60 10.65 10.50 0.80
CA PHE A 60 11.79 9.62 1.04
C PHE A 60 12.06 8.67 -0.13
N GLY A 61 11.29 8.79 -1.21
CA GLY A 61 11.48 8.01 -2.43
C GLY A 61 10.95 6.58 -2.30
N TRP A 62 9.89 6.39 -1.51
CA TRP A 62 9.18 5.12 -1.38
C TRP A 62 7.77 5.21 -1.95
N LEU A 63 7.40 4.21 -2.76
CA LEU A 63 6.03 3.92 -3.15
C LEU A 63 5.45 2.84 -2.23
N TRP A 64 4.36 3.15 -1.55
CA TRP A 64 3.47 2.16 -0.94
C TRP A 64 2.35 1.79 -1.90
N ILE A 65 2.22 0.50 -2.24
CA ILE A 65 1.05 -0.01 -2.97
C ILE A 65 0.06 -0.55 -1.95
N ASP A 66 -1.10 0.10 -1.87
CA ASP A 66 -2.17 -0.27 -0.95
C ASP A 66 -3.01 -1.43 -1.48
N SER A 67 -3.47 -1.32 -2.73
CA SER A 67 -4.29 -2.35 -3.34
C SER A 67 -4.11 -2.45 -4.84
N LEU A 68 -4.22 -3.67 -5.38
CA LEU A 68 -4.24 -3.98 -6.79
C LEU A 68 -5.31 -5.05 -7.04
N TRP A 69 -6.18 -4.78 -8.01
CA TRP A 69 -7.27 -5.69 -8.35
C TRP A 69 -7.50 -5.73 -9.85
N VAL A 70 -7.85 -6.91 -10.35
CA VAL A 70 -8.31 -7.15 -11.72
C VAL A 70 -9.52 -8.07 -11.65
N SER A 71 -10.56 -7.70 -12.40
CA SER A 71 -11.79 -8.48 -12.54
C SER A 71 -11.47 -9.90 -13.01
N ALA A 72 -12.26 -10.88 -12.55
CA ALA A 72 -12.00 -12.28 -12.85
C ALA A 72 -11.91 -12.57 -14.37
N ALA A 73 -12.73 -11.87 -15.17
CA ALA A 73 -12.77 -12.00 -16.63
C ALA A 73 -11.45 -11.62 -17.31
N LEU A 74 -10.64 -10.75 -16.69
CA LEU A 74 -9.39 -10.24 -17.26
C LEU A 74 -8.13 -10.81 -16.60
N ARG A 75 -8.27 -11.73 -15.64
CA ARG A 75 -7.11 -12.39 -15.02
C ARG A 75 -6.39 -13.28 -16.02
N GLY A 76 -5.07 -13.40 -15.87
CA GLY A 76 -4.21 -14.13 -16.81
C GLY A 76 -3.92 -13.41 -18.12
N GLN A 77 -4.50 -12.22 -18.35
CA GLN A 77 -4.30 -11.44 -19.59
C GLN A 77 -3.26 -10.31 -19.43
N GLY A 78 -2.48 -10.31 -18.34
CA GLY A 78 -1.39 -9.34 -18.13
C GLY A 78 -1.80 -7.97 -17.56
N TYR A 79 -3.09 -7.68 -17.37
CA TYR A 79 -3.53 -6.37 -16.84
C TYR A 79 -3.01 -6.05 -15.43
N GLY A 80 -2.82 -7.06 -14.57
CA GLY A 80 -2.23 -6.84 -13.25
C GLY A 80 -0.78 -6.34 -13.34
N ILE A 81 0.00 -6.91 -14.26
CA ILE A 81 1.38 -6.47 -14.54
C ILE A 81 1.37 -5.05 -15.09
N ARG A 82 0.46 -4.76 -16.05
CA ARG A 82 0.34 -3.42 -16.63
C ARG A 82 0.02 -2.37 -15.58
N LEU A 83 -1.00 -2.59 -14.75
CA LEU A 83 -1.37 -1.67 -13.67
C LEU A 83 -0.20 -1.43 -12.70
N LEU A 84 0.48 -2.51 -12.28
CA LEU A 84 1.65 -2.41 -11.41
C LEU A 84 2.77 -1.57 -12.05
N ASN A 85 3.02 -1.77 -13.35
CA ASN A 85 4.04 -1.00 -14.06
C ASN A 85 3.68 0.48 -14.20
N GLU A 86 2.42 0.82 -14.42
CA GLU A 86 1.99 2.24 -14.50
C GLU A 86 2.25 2.96 -13.17
N ILE A 87 1.83 2.40 -12.04
CA ILE A 87 2.04 3.04 -10.73
C ILE A 87 3.52 3.10 -10.34
N GLU A 88 4.30 2.06 -10.65
CA GLU A 88 5.75 2.08 -10.41
C GLU A 88 6.45 3.12 -11.29
N SER A 89 6.02 3.30 -12.54
CA SER A 89 6.60 4.26 -13.47
C SER A 89 6.33 5.69 -13.03
N GLU A 90 5.08 5.98 -12.64
CA GLU A 90 4.71 7.27 -12.07
C GLU A 90 5.49 7.56 -10.78
N ALA A 91 5.65 6.56 -9.90
CA ALA A 91 6.45 6.73 -8.70
C ALA A 91 7.93 7.03 -9.02
N ARG A 92 8.53 6.37 -10.01
CA ARG A 92 9.91 6.67 -10.46
C ARG A 92 10.04 8.10 -10.98
N ILE A 93 9.07 8.59 -11.76
CA ILE A 93 9.03 9.98 -12.24
C ILE A 93 9.02 10.95 -11.06
N ASN A 94 8.28 10.60 -10.00
CA ASN A 94 8.21 11.38 -8.76
C ASN A 94 9.38 11.10 -7.78
N GLY A 95 10.48 10.50 -8.26
CA GLY A 95 11.72 10.34 -7.49
C GLY A 95 11.78 9.10 -6.58
N CYS A 96 10.79 8.20 -6.66
CA CYS A 96 10.83 6.96 -5.91
C CYS A 96 11.90 6.01 -6.44
N LYS A 97 12.70 5.48 -5.52
CA LYS A 97 13.72 4.46 -5.80
C LYS A 97 13.30 3.08 -5.34
N ASN A 98 12.29 3.00 -4.48
CA ASN A 98 11.82 1.76 -3.90
C ASN A 98 10.30 1.69 -3.90
N SER A 99 9.78 0.47 -3.87
CA SER A 99 8.37 0.21 -3.59
C SER A 99 8.23 -0.87 -2.53
N HIS A 100 7.17 -0.80 -1.74
CA HIS A 100 6.77 -1.85 -0.82
C HIS A 100 5.25 -2.01 -0.75
N LEU A 101 4.82 -3.19 -0.29
CA LEU A 101 3.42 -3.57 -0.13
C LEU A 101 3.26 -4.69 0.90
N THR A 102 2.00 -4.98 1.26
CA THR A 102 1.66 -6.23 1.97
C THR A 102 0.73 -7.10 1.15
N SER A 103 0.88 -8.42 1.29
CA SER A 103 -0.04 -9.39 0.71
C SER A 103 -0.13 -10.62 1.60
N PHE A 104 -1.28 -11.29 1.64
CA PHE A 104 -1.39 -12.58 2.31
C PHE A 104 -0.80 -13.70 1.46
N SER A 105 -0.31 -14.77 2.09
CA SER A 105 0.30 -15.92 1.40
C SER A 105 -0.64 -16.63 0.43
N TYR A 106 -1.96 -16.62 0.69
CA TYR A 106 -2.98 -17.14 -0.23
C TYR A 106 -3.41 -16.15 -1.34
N GLN A 107 -2.93 -14.90 -1.28
CA GLN A 107 -3.20 -13.88 -2.29
C GLN A 107 -2.08 -13.88 -3.35
N ALA A 108 -1.45 -12.73 -3.56
CA ALA A 108 -0.67 -12.42 -4.75
C ALA A 108 0.83 -12.35 -4.46
N VAL A 109 1.33 -13.00 -3.39
CA VAL A 109 2.77 -13.01 -3.05
C VAL A 109 3.62 -13.48 -4.24
N ASP A 110 3.24 -14.59 -4.87
CA ASP A 110 3.99 -15.13 -6.00
C ASP A 110 3.88 -14.25 -7.25
N PHE A 111 2.74 -13.60 -7.46
CA PHE A 111 2.59 -12.57 -8.50
C PHE A 111 3.63 -11.46 -8.31
N TYR A 112 3.73 -10.87 -7.12
CA TYR A 112 4.70 -9.81 -6.85
C TYR A 112 6.15 -10.29 -6.93
N LYS A 113 6.45 -11.51 -6.47
CA LYS A 113 7.78 -12.12 -6.62
C LYS A 113 8.19 -12.22 -8.08
N GLN A 114 7.29 -12.64 -8.96
CA GLN A 114 7.53 -12.68 -10.42
C GLN A 114 7.79 -11.28 -11.00
N GLN A 115 7.27 -10.22 -10.38
CA GLN A 115 7.52 -8.82 -10.78
C GLN A 115 8.75 -8.20 -10.10
N GLY A 116 9.59 -9.01 -9.44
CA GLY A 116 10.86 -8.59 -8.85
C GLY A 116 10.78 -8.14 -7.39
N TYR A 117 9.62 -8.27 -6.73
CA TYR A 117 9.52 -8.04 -5.30
C TYR A 117 10.17 -9.18 -4.50
N ARG A 118 10.71 -8.85 -3.33
CA ARG A 118 11.25 -9.81 -2.37
C ARG A 118 10.54 -9.65 -1.04
N VAL A 119 10.24 -10.77 -0.40
CA VAL A 119 9.73 -10.78 0.98
C VAL A 119 10.84 -10.31 1.92
N PHE A 120 10.55 -9.35 2.78
CA PHE A 120 11.49 -8.88 3.82
C PHE A 120 10.94 -9.04 5.24
N GLY A 121 9.65 -9.37 5.36
CA GLY A 121 9.00 -9.70 6.62
C GLY A 121 7.84 -10.64 6.37
N GLU A 122 7.63 -11.57 7.31
CA GLU A 122 6.53 -12.51 7.29
C GLU A 122 6.00 -12.67 8.72
N LEU A 123 4.69 -12.59 8.86
CA LEU A 123 3.98 -12.91 10.08
C LEU A 123 3.23 -14.21 9.83
N GLU A 124 3.86 -15.30 10.25
CA GLU A 124 3.36 -16.66 10.14
C GLU A 124 2.07 -16.84 10.93
N ASP A 125 1.18 -17.70 10.42
CA ASP A 125 -0.10 -18.07 11.05
C ASP A 125 -0.98 -16.88 11.48
N TYR A 126 -0.86 -15.74 10.78
CA TYR A 126 -1.72 -14.57 11.00
C TYR A 126 -3.20 -14.89 10.78
N LEU A 127 -3.47 -15.73 9.78
CA LEU A 127 -4.70 -16.48 9.63
C LEU A 127 -4.31 -17.96 9.68
N PRO A 128 -5.13 -18.86 10.25
CA PRO A 128 -4.78 -20.28 10.35
C PRO A 128 -4.29 -20.85 9.01
N GLY A 129 -3.01 -21.24 8.93
CA GLY A 129 -2.36 -21.77 7.74
C GLY A 129 -1.91 -20.74 6.69
N HIS A 130 -1.98 -19.45 7.00
CA HIS A 130 -1.67 -18.35 6.09
C HIS A 130 -0.91 -17.21 6.76
N SER A 131 0.11 -16.70 6.07
CA SER A 131 0.96 -15.62 6.55
C SER A 131 0.54 -14.27 5.99
N ARG A 132 0.83 -13.19 6.71
CA ARG A 132 0.91 -11.84 6.13
C ARG A 132 2.36 -11.57 5.75
N CYS A 133 2.60 -11.25 4.48
CA CYS A 133 3.94 -10.98 3.95
C CYS A 133 4.10 -9.49 3.64
N TRP A 134 5.28 -8.95 3.94
CA TRP A 134 5.73 -7.63 3.51
C TRP A 134 6.77 -7.80 2.40
N LEU A 135 6.55 -7.09 1.30
CA LEU A 135 7.34 -7.21 0.10
C LEU A 135 7.93 -5.87 -0.29
N ARG A 136 9.15 -5.87 -0.84
CA ARG A 136 9.81 -4.67 -1.36
C ARG A 136 10.47 -4.93 -2.71
N LYS A 137 10.62 -3.88 -3.50
CA LYS A 137 11.31 -3.88 -4.79
C LYS A 137 12.17 -2.63 -4.93
N ASN A 138 13.38 -2.79 -5.46
CA ASN A 138 14.16 -1.67 -5.95
C ASN A 138 13.64 -1.31 -7.35
N LEU A 139 13.29 -0.04 -7.56
CA LEU A 139 12.71 0.44 -8.82
C LEU A 139 13.78 0.91 -9.82
N VAL A 140 15.03 1.07 -9.40
CA VAL A 140 16.17 1.56 -10.19
C VAL A 140 17.28 0.53 -10.38
#